data_AF-X6H8E6-F1
#
_entry.id   AF-X6H8E6-F1
#
_cell.length_a   1.000
_cell.length_b   1.000
_cell.length_c   1.000
_cell.angle_alpha   90.00
_cell.angle_beta   90.00
_cell.angle_gamma   90.00
#
_symmetry.space_group_name_H-M   'P 1'
#
loop_
_entity.id
_entity.type
_entity.pdbx_description
1 polymer ?
#
loop_
_entity_poly.entity_id
_entity_poly.type
_entity_poly.pdbx_seq_one_letter_code
_entity_poly.pdbx_strand_id
1 'polypeptide(L)'
;MSTNSENPLNIRPPKGLSKSEKTSFRDGIRRYFEGFEAISQWEIDALVDLIRAQSRVEALQKMLNAEVQEMRENFRPYSVDLIAVCRQLDSSTRLAAKLADRLKRAPL
;
A
#
# COMPACT_ATOMS: atom_id res chain seq x y z
N MET A 1 20.80 18.82 12.61
CA MET A 1 19.75 17.81 12.36
C MET A 1 20.45 16.55 11.92
N SER A 2 20.54 15.53 12.78
CA SER A 2 21.23 14.29 12.44
C SER A 2 20.32 13.46 11.52
N THR A 3 20.75 13.29 10.27
CA THR A 3 20.11 12.35 9.34
C THR A 3 20.47 10.94 9.81
N ASN A 4 19.53 10.28 10.51
CA ASN A 4 19.64 8.85 10.82
C ASN A 4 19.44 8.08 9.51
N SER A 5 20.54 7.84 8.80
CA SER A 5 20.58 7.04 7.60
C SER A 5 20.85 5.59 8.00
N GLU A 6 19.86 4.70 7.87
CA GLU A 6 20.02 3.28 8.21
C GLU A 6 20.38 2.46 6.96
N ASN A 7 21.22 1.43 7.14
CA ASN A 7 21.54 0.49 6.07
C ASN A 7 20.29 -0.34 5.72
N PRO A 8 19.89 -0.44 4.44
CA PRO A 8 18.68 -1.14 3.99
C PRO A 8 18.52 -2.57 4.52
N LEU A 9 19.64 -3.29 4.69
CA LEU A 9 19.63 -4.69 5.11
C LEU A 9 19.24 -4.88 6.59
N ASN A 10 19.29 -3.82 7.40
CA ASN A 10 19.01 -3.87 8.84
C ASN A 10 17.67 -3.24 9.22
N ILE A 11 16.93 -2.67 8.28
CA ILE A 11 15.68 -1.96 8.58
C ILE A 11 14.61 -2.96 9.00
N ARG A 12 14.13 -2.80 10.23
CA ARG A 12 13.05 -3.63 10.77
C ARG A 12 11.70 -3.02 10.40
N PRO A 13 10.68 -3.86 10.08
CA PRO A 13 9.33 -3.36 9.87
C PRO A 13 8.83 -2.57 11.09
N PRO A 14 8.22 -1.39 10.89
CA PRO A 14 7.68 -0.59 11.99
C PRO A 14 6.62 -1.33 12.82
N LYS A 15 6.50 -0.93 14.09
CA LYS A 15 5.43 -1.39 14.97
C LYS A 15 4.09 -0.86 14.45
N GLY A 16 3.05 -1.70 14.44
CA GLY A 16 1.72 -1.34 13.96
C GLY A 16 1.37 -1.81 12.54
N LEU A 17 2.31 -2.45 11.82
CA LEU A 17 1.98 -3.21 10.62
C LEU A 17 1.44 -4.59 10.97
N SER A 18 0.41 -5.02 10.25
CA SER A 18 -0.09 -6.40 10.26
C SER A 18 0.97 -7.38 9.75
N LYS A 19 0.73 -8.69 9.91
CA LYS A 19 1.68 -9.71 9.47
C LYS A 19 1.92 -9.66 7.96
N SER A 20 0.87 -9.48 7.16
CA SER A 20 0.98 -9.34 5.69
C SER A 20 1.73 -8.08 5.32
N GLU A 21 1.41 -6.93 5.92
CA GLU A 21 2.09 -5.66 5.64
C GLU A 21 3.57 -5.70 6.01
N LYS A 22 3.96 -6.43 7.06
CA LYS A 22 5.38 -6.64 7.40
C LYS A 22 6.13 -7.43 6.34
N THR A 23 5.48 -8.39 5.70
CA THR A 23 6.06 -9.11 4.55
C THR A 23 6.21 -8.16 3.38
N SER A 24 5.14 -7.45 3.02
CA SER A 24 5.16 -6.43 1.95
C SER A 24 6.20 -5.34 2.20
N PHE A 25 6.47 -4.98 3.46
CA PHE A 25 7.52 -4.04 3.82
C PHE A 25 8.90 -4.55 3.48
N ARG A 26 9.23 -5.80 3.82
CA ARG A 26 10.53 -6.39 3.48
C ARG A 26 10.73 -6.49 1.98
N ASP A 27 9.70 -6.91 1.26
CA ASP A 27 9.72 -6.98 -0.20
C ASP A 27 9.84 -5.59 -0.82
N GLY A 28 9.16 -4.59 -0.23
CA GLY A 28 9.23 -3.19 -0.62
C GLY A 28 10.62 -2.60 -0.43
N ILE A 29 11.28 -2.86 0.70
CA ILE A 29 12.65 -2.43 0.95
C ILE A 29 13.58 -2.97 -0.14
N ARG A 30 13.49 -4.28 -0.44
CA ARG A 30 14.26 -4.90 -1.52
C ARG A 30 13.92 -4.27 -2.87
N ARG A 31 12.64 -4.06 -3.18
CA ARG A 31 12.21 -3.59 -4.50
C ARG A 31 12.59 -2.13 -4.78
N TYR A 32 12.45 -1.25 -3.79
CA TYR A 32 12.58 0.19 -3.99
C TYR A 32 13.95 0.73 -3.61
N PHE A 33 14.70 0.04 -2.75
CA PHE A 33 15.98 0.53 -2.22
C PHE A 33 17.14 -0.47 -2.37
N GLU A 34 17.01 -1.46 -3.25
CA GLU A 34 18.16 -2.30 -3.63
C GLU A 34 19.26 -1.43 -4.24
N GLY A 35 20.47 -1.54 -3.70
CA GLY A 35 21.63 -0.74 -4.12
C GLY A 35 21.77 0.64 -3.46
N PHE A 36 20.85 1.05 -2.58
CA PHE A 36 20.99 2.29 -1.82
C PHE A 36 22.02 2.09 -0.69
N GLU A 37 22.93 3.04 -0.49
CA GLU A 37 23.90 2.99 0.61
C GLU A 37 23.25 3.27 1.97
N ALA A 38 22.26 4.16 1.98
CA ALA A 38 21.49 4.48 3.16
C ALA A 38 20.07 4.93 2.80
N ILE A 39 19.13 4.69 3.71
CA ILE A 39 17.73 5.09 3.57
C ILE A 39 17.37 6.02 4.72
N SER A 40 16.72 7.13 4.39
CA SER A 40 16.21 8.11 5.33
C SER A 40 14.90 7.65 5.98
N GLN A 41 14.60 8.16 7.18
CA GLN A 41 13.32 7.87 7.84
C GLN A 41 12.11 8.26 6.98
N TRP A 42 12.21 9.34 6.20
CA TRP A 42 11.14 9.77 5.30
C TRP A 42 10.84 8.72 4.21
N GLU A 43 11.86 8.08 3.65
CA GLU A 43 11.69 7.00 2.66
C GLU A 43 11.03 5.76 3.27
N ILE A 44 11.40 5.43 4.52
CA ILE A 44 10.77 4.34 5.28
C ILE A 44 9.28 4.65 5.50
N ASP A 45 8.96 5.86 5.94
CA ASP A 45 7.59 6.29 6.20
C ASP A 45 6.76 6.31 4.90
N ALA A 46 7.36 6.78 3.80
CA ALA A 46 6.73 6.77 2.48
C ALA A 46 6.44 5.35 1.98
N LEU A 47 7.33 4.39 2.24
CA LEU A 47 7.10 2.98 1.92
C LEU A 47 5.96 2.40 2.77
N VAL A 48 5.90 2.72 4.06
CA VAL A 48 4.81 2.31 4.95
C VAL A 48 3.46 2.83 4.44
N ASP A 49 3.39 4.09 4.05
CA ASP A 49 2.18 4.70 3.52
C ASP A 49 1.72 4.02 2.22
N LEU A 50 2.66 3.69 1.33
CA LEU A 50 2.37 2.92 0.13
C LEU A 50 1.76 1.55 0.48
N ILE A 51 2.37 0.81 1.40
CA ILE A 51 1.91 -0.53 1.80
C ILE A 51 0.52 -0.50 2.41
N ARG A 52 0.24 0.50 3.24
CA ARG A 52 -1.11 0.72 3.80
C ARG A 52 -2.13 1.04 2.72
N ALA A 53 -1.77 1.89 1.76
CA ALA A 53 -2.63 2.20 0.63
C ALA A 53 -2.93 0.97 -0.23
N GLN A 54 -1.93 0.12 -0.49
CA GLN A 54 -2.09 -1.15 -1.20
C GLN A 54 -2.96 -2.13 -0.43
N SER A 55 -2.75 -2.27 0.87
CA SER A 55 -3.57 -3.13 1.74
C SER A 55 -5.04 -2.70 1.75
N ARG A 56 -5.29 -1.38 1.73
CA ARG A 56 -6.65 -0.84 1.58
C ARG A 56 -7.27 -1.17 0.22
N VAL A 57 -6.51 -1.06 -0.87
CA VAL A 57 -6.97 -1.45 -2.22
C VAL A 57 -7.37 -2.93 -2.23
N GLU A 58 -6.55 -3.82 -1.68
CA GLU A 58 -6.87 -5.25 -1.59
C GLU A 58 -8.13 -5.52 -0.77
N ALA A 59 -8.30 -4.84 0.37
CA ALA A 59 -9.50 -4.96 1.19
C ALA A 59 -10.77 -4.49 0.44
N LEU A 60 -10.70 -3.33 -0.23
CA LEU A 60 -11.80 -2.80 -1.03
C LEU A 60 -12.13 -3.71 -2.22
N GLN A 61 -11.14 -4.30 -2.87
CA GLN A 61 -11.36 -5.26 -3.95
C GLN A 61 -12.06 -6.52 -3.44
N LYS A 62 -11.72 -7.01 -2.24
CA LYS A 62 -12.42 -8.14 -1.62
C LYS A 62 -13.87 -7.79 -1.30
N MET A 63 -14.12 -6.61 -0.76
CA MET A 63 -15.49 -6.11 -0.51
C MET A 63 -16.29 -6.00 -1.81
N LEU A 64 -15.68 -5.45 -2.87
CA LEU A 64 -16.30 -5.35 -4.19
C LEU A 64 -16.69 -6.72 -4.74
N ASN A 65 -15.77 -7.69 -4.66
CA ASN A 65 -16.02 -9.04 -5.14
C ASN A 65 -17.14 -9.73 -4.34
N ALA A 66 -17.18 -9.53 -3.02
CA ALA A 66 -18.24 -10.07 -2.17
C ALA A 66 -19.61 -9.45 -2.52
N GLU A 67 -19.68 -8.13 -2.70
CA GLU A 67 -20.91 -7.44 -3.10
C GLU A 67 -21.43 -7.91 -4.46
N VAL A 68 -20.54 -8.03 -5.46
CA VAL A 68 -20.90 -8.55 -6.79
C VAL A 68 -21.42 -9.99 -6.70
N GLN A 69 -20.82 -10.82 -5.85
CA GLN A 69 -21.27 -12.19 -5.64
C GLN A 69 -22.65 -12.24 -4.97
N GLU A 70 -22.87 -11.44 -3.92
CA GLU A 70 -24.17 -11.35 -3.24
C GLU A 70 -25.27 -10.85 -4.19
N MET A 71 -24.95 -9.84 -5.02
CA MET A 71 -25.90 -9.34 -6.03
C MET A 71 -26.29 -10.41 -7.04
N ARG A 72 -25.33 -11.24 -7.48
CA ARG A 72 -25.59 -12.36 -8.40
C ARG A 72 -26.47 -13.43 -7.75
N GLU A 73 -26.17 -13.81 -6.52
CA GLU A 73 -26.91 -14.84 -5.79
C GLU A 73 -28.35 -14.41 -5.48
N ASN A 74 -28.55 -13.13 -5.19
CA ASN A 74 -29.87 -12.57 -4.85
C ASN A 74 -30.61 -11.93 -6.03
N PHE A 75 -30.08 -12.07 -7.26
CA PHE A 75 -30.62 -11.46 -8.48
C PHE A 75 -30.89 -9.95 -8.35
N ARG A 76 -30.03 -9.24 -7.60
CA ARG A 76 -30.15 -7.79 -7.40
C ARG A 76 -29.45 -7.05 -8.55
N PRO A 77 -30.16 -6.21 -9.31
CA PRO A 77 -29.56 -5.51 -10.44
C PRO A 77 -28.72 -4.29 -10.02
N TYR A 78 -28.87 -3.82 -8.77
CA TYR A 78 -28.24 -2.59 -8.30
C TYR A 78 -27.90 -2.64 -6.81
N SER A 79 -26.78 -2.03 -6.45
CA SER A 79 -26.36 -1.79 -5.07
C SER A 79 -25.70 -0.41 -4.95
N VAL A 80 -26.15 0.38 -3.98
CA VAL A 80 -25.54 1.68 -3.65
C VAL A 80 -24.14 1.47 -3.06
N ASP A 81 -23.99 0.41 -2.27
CA ASP A 81 -22.72 0.06 -1.63
C ASP A 81 -21.66 -0.32 -2.67
N LEU A 82 -22.07 -1.01 -3.75
CA LEU A 82 -21.20 -1.29 -4.89
C LEU A 82 -20.58 -0.01 -5.47
N ILE A 83 -21.39 1.02 -5.72
CA ILE A 83 -20.90 2.30 -6.27
C ILE A 83 -19.96 2.99 -5.28
N ALA A 84 -20.29 2.97 -4.00
CA ALA A 84 -19.44 3.55 -2.96
C ALA A 84 -18.08 2.84 -2.89
N VAL A 85 -18.06 1.51 -2.92
CA VAL A 85 -16.83 0.71 -2.91
C VAL A 85 -16.00 0.97 -4.18
N CYS A 86 -16.61 1.00 -5.36
CA CYS A 86 -15.92 1.33 -6.61
C CYS A 86 -15.23 2.70 -6.56
N ARG A 87 -15.94 3.74 -6.08
CA ARG A 87 -15.35 5.09 -5.95
C ARG A 87 -14.19 5.12 -4.96
N GLN A 88 -14.30 4.42 -3.83
CA GLN A 88 -13.23 4.34 -2.85
C GLN A 88 -12.03 3.55 -3.39
N LEU A 89 -12.27 2.48 -4.15
CA LEU A 89 -11.24 1.66 -4.79
C LEU A 89 -10.46 2.49 -5.81
N ASP A 90 -11.14 3.24 -6.68
CA ASP A 90 -10.51 4.15 -7.64
C ASP A 90 -9.63 5.19 -6.94
N SER A 91 -10.17 5.85 -5.91
CA SER A 91 -9.42 6.86 -5.16
C SER A 91 -8.19 6.27 -4.46
N SER A 92 -8.34 5.10 -3.84
CA SER A 92 -7.24 4.43 -3.12
C SER A 92 -6.17 3.94 -4.09
N THR A 93 -6.56 3.44 -5.27
CA THR A 93 -5.66 3.00 -6.33
C THR A 93 -4.84 4.17 -6.88
N ARG A 94 -5.48 5.31 -7.14
CA ARG A 94 -4.78 6.55 -7.57
C ARG A 94 -3.81 7.05 -6.50
N LEU A 95 -4.17 6.96 -5.22
CA LEU A 95 -3.26 7.31 -4.12
C LEU A 95 -2.05 6.38 -4.08
N ALA A 96 -2.26 5.07 -4.14
CA ALA A 96 -1.18 4.08 -4.15
C ALA A 96 -0.21 4.32 -5.33
N ALA A 97 -0.74 4.59 -6.52
CA ALA A 97 0.08 4.93 -7.69
C ALA A 97 0.94 6.18 -7.45
N LYS A 98 0.34 7.25 -6.92
CA LYS A 98 1.07 8.49 -6.59
C LYS A 98 2.17 8.27 -5.55
N LEU A 99 1.91 7.46 -4.52
CA LEU A 99 2.90 7.12 -3.48
C LEU A 99 4.04 6.29 -4.07
N ALA A 100 3.74 5.31 -4.92
CA ALA A 100 4.75 4.52 -5.61
C ALA A 100 5.64 5.39 -6.52
N ASP A 101 5.05 6.36 -7.23
CA ASP A 101 5.83 7.25 -8.10
C ASP A 101 6.71 8.23 -7.31
N ARG A 102 6.30 8.62 -6.09
CA ARG A 102 7.17 9.41 -5.19
C ARG A 102 8.42 8.63 -4.78
N LEU A 103 8.28 7.35 -4.49
CA LEU A 103 9.41 6.48 -4.12
C LEU A 103 10.37 6.25 -5.30
N LYS A 104 9.87 6.11 -6.52
CA LYS A 104 10.73 5.99 -7.72
C LYS A 104 11.53 7.26 -8.04
N ARG A 105 11.02 8.42 -7.64
CA ARG A 105 11.61 9.72 -7.96
C ARG A 105 12.57 10.24 -6.90
N ALA A 106 12.72 9.55 -5.76
CA ALA A 106 13.75 9.86 -4.78
C ALA A 106 15.12 9.52 -5.39
N PRO A 107 15.95 10.51 -5.78
CA PRO A 107 17.28 10.26 -6.28
C PRO A 107 18.26 10.14 -5.11
N LEU A 108 19.31 9.34 -5.32
CA LEU A 108 20.58 9.34 -4.57
C LEU A 108 21.11 10.75 -4.31
#